data_AF-W5SFM3-F1
#
_entry.id   AF-W5SFM3-F1
#
_cell.length_a   1.000
_cell.length_b   1.000
_cell.length_c   1.000
_cell.angle_alpha   90.00
_cell.angle_beta   90.00
_cell.angle_gamma   90.00
#
_symmetry.space_group_name_H-M   'P 1'
#
loop_
_entity.id
_entity.type
_entity.pdbx_description
1 polymer ?
#
loop_
_entity_poly.entity_id
_entity_poly.type
_entity_poly.pdbx_seq_one_letter_code
_entity_poly.pdbx_strand_id
1 'polypeptide(L)'
;VRKYVPADDIYAIAKVRDTQHLDGEVLEQLVNLAKVNIKKRIQANTINSKSDIKLNLSNEELSILDPNFSPNNFTELNIAIVNAYKLRREQFYNLKNQKTA
;
A
#
# COMPACT_ATOMS: atom_id res chain seq x y z
N VAL A 1 0.68 8.64 -31.81
CA VAL A 1 1.95 8.30 -32.49
C VAL A 1 3.11 8.69 -31.59
N ARG A 2 3.91 7.75 -31.08
CA ARG A 2 5.14 8.08 -30.33
C ARG A 2 6.27 8.24 -31.34
N LYS A 3 6.90 9.42 -31.37
CA LYS A 3 8.05 9.68 -32.24
C LYS A 3 9.30 9.08 -31.59
N TYR A 4 10.09 8.35 -32.37
CA TYR A 4 11.38 7.83 -31.94
C TYR A 4 12.37 9.01 -31.79
N VAL A 5 13.07 9.05 -30.67
CA VAL A 5 14.14 10.03 -30.42
C VAL A 5 15.46 9.26 -30.43
N PRO A 6 16.45 9.66 -31.24
CA PRO A 6 17.77 9.03 -31.28
C PRO A 6 18.46 9.03 -29.91
N ALA A 7 19.24 7.99 -29.64
CA ALA A 7 19.96 7.86 -28.37
C ALA A 7 20.94 9.02 -28.16
N ASP A 8 21.59 9.50 -29.22
CA ASP A 8 22.58 10.58 -29.16
C ASP A 8 21.96 11.91 -28.71
N ASP A 9 20.75 12.20 -29.19
CA ASP A 9 19.98 13.38 -28.74
C ASP A 9 19.60 13.23 -27.26
N ILE A 10 19.22 12.03 -26.81
CA ILE A 10 18.92 11.75 -25.40
C ILE A 10 20.16 12.00 -24.53
N TYR A 11 21.34 11.57 -24.97
CA TYR A 11 22.60 11.78 -24.25
C TYR A 11 23.04 13.25 -24.24
N ALA A 12 22.80 14.02 -25.31
CA ALA A 12 23.11 15.44 -25.37
C ALA A 12 22.27 16.28 -24.38
N ILE A 13 21.02 15.86 -24.10
CA ILE A 13 20.12 16.54 -23.16
C ILE A 13 20.25 15.97 -21.73
N ALA A 14 20.84 14.78 -21.57
CA ALA A 14 21.03 14.14 -20.28
C ALA A 14 22.01 14.95 -19.42
N LYS A 15 21.48 15.68 -18.44
CA LYS A 15 22.21 16.46 -17.42
C LYS A 15 23.16 15.65 -16.51
N VAL A 16 23.42 14.38 -16.80
CA VAL A 16 24.30 13.54 -15.99
C VAL A 16 25.74 13.84 -16.40
N ARG A 17 26.30 14.81 -15.68
CA ARG A 17 27.71 15.20 -15.76
C ARG A 17 28.56 13.99 -15.39
N ASP A 18 29.34 13.57 -16.36
CA ASP A 18 30.62 12.87 -16.23
C ASP A 18 31.01 12.47 -14.79
N THR A 19 30.82 11.19 -14.46
CA THR A 19 31.20 10.64 -13.15
C THR A 19 32.68 10.31 -13.05
N GLN A 20 33.47 10.57 -14.11
CA GLN A 20 34.91 10.26 -14.13
C GLN A 20 35.73 11.07 -13.12
N HIS A 21 35.19 12.18 -12.60
CA HIS A 21 35.83 13.03 -11.59
C HIS A 21 35.21 12.92 -10.19
N LEU A 22 34.29 11.97 -9.98
CA LEU A 22 33.77 11.71 -8.64
C LEU A 22 34.82 10.95 -7.84
N ASP A 23 35.35 11.60 -6.83
CA ASP A 23 36.33 11.01 -5.92
C ASP A 23 35.75 9.77 -5.23
N GLY A 24 36.61 8.80 -4.93
CA GLY A 24 36.19 7.48 -4.41
C GLY A 24 35.34 7.59 -3.14
N GLU A 25 35.63 8.57 -2.31
CA GLU A 25 34.89 8.88 -1.08
C GLU A 25 33.45 9.34 -1.37
N VAL A 26 33.22 10.15 -2.39
CA VAL A 26 31.88 10.66 -2.74
C VAL A 26 31.01 9.54 -3.29
N LEU A 27 31.59 8.65 -4.10
CA LEU A 27 30.92 7.42 -4.55
C LEU A 27 30.55 6.52 -3.37
N GLU A 28 31.47 6.34 -2.43
CA GLU A 28 31.22 5.52 -1.24
C GLU A 28 30.10 6.11 -0.36
N GLN A 29 30.10 7.43 -0.15
CA GLN A 29 29.03 8.12 0.57
C GLN A 29 27.68 7.96 -0.12
N LEU A 30 27.62 8.07 -1.45
CA LEU A 30 26.38 7.88 -2.22
C LEU A 30 25.87 6.44 -2.13
N VAL A 31 26.77 5.45 -2.22
CA VAL A 31 26.45 4.03 -2.05
C VAL A 31 25.92 3.77 -0.64
N ASN A 32 26.54 4.34 0.39
CA ASN A 32 26.10 4.20 1.78
C ASN A 32 24.72 4.82 2.00
N LEU A 33 24.45 6.00 1.43
CA LEU A 33 23.14 6.63 1.47
C LEU A 33 22.07 5.79 0.78
N ALA A 34 22.38 5.23 -0.40
CA ALA A 34 21.48 4.34 -1.13
C ALA A 34 21.16 3.08 -0.32
N LYS A 35 22.16 2.45 0.30
CA LYS A 35 21.97 1.27 1.19
C LYS A 35 21.03 1.59 2.36
N VAL A 36 21.23 2.73 3.04
CA VAL A 36 20.37 3.17 4.15
C VAL A 36 18.93 3.39 3.68
N ASN A 37 18.73 4.04 2.52
CA ASN A 37 17.39 4.30 1.98
C ASN A 37 16.67 3.01 1.57
N ILE A 38 17.35 2.05 0.94
CA ILE A 38 16.79 0.73 0.63
C ILE A 38 16.41 -0.01 1.92
N LYS A 39 17.28 -0.02 2.93
CA LYS A 39 17.01 -0.68 4.22
C LYS A 39 15.79 -0.06 4.93
N LYS A 40 15.62 1.26 4.88
CA LYS A 40 14.42 1.96 5.40
C LYS A 40 13.16 1.56 4.64
N ARG A 41 13.22 1.54 3.29
CA ARG A 41 12.09 1.14 2.45
C ARG A 41 11.68 -0.31 2.69
N ILE A 42 12.64 -1.23 2.81
CA ILE A 42 12.37 -2.64 3.12
C ILE A 42 11.71 -2.75 4.49
N GLN A 43 12.23 -2.09 5.53
CA GLN A 43 11.60 -2.12 6.86
C GLN A 43 10.17 -1.59 6.86
N ALA A 44 9.92 -0.44 6.20
CA ALA A 44 8.58 0.10 6.06
C ALA A 44 7.63 -0.86 5.32
N ASN A 45 8.12 -1.50 4.25
CA ASN A 45 7.35 -2.49 3.51
C ASN A 45 7.12 -3.78 4.32
N THR A 46 8.09 -4.24 5.10
CA THR A 46 7.96 -5.43 5.97
C THR A 46 6.95 -5.19 7.09
N ILE A 47 6.88 -3.97 7.63
CA ILE A 47 5.84 -3.59 8.60
C ILE A 47 4.46 -3.61 7.93
N ASN A 48 4.36 -3.15 6.68
CA ASN A 48 3.11 -3.16 5.92
C ASN A 48 2.73 -4.53 5.33
N SER A 49 3.68 -5.46 5.17
CA SER A 49 3.45 -6.78 4.57
C SER A 49 3.23 -7.90 5.59
N LYS A 50 3.27 -7.61 6.89
CA LYS A 50 3.02 -8.56 7.99
C LYS A 50 1.84 -8.19 8.88
N SER A 51 1.02 -7.23 8.48
CA SER A 51 -0.36 -7.21 8.95
C SER A 51 -1.20 -7.98 7.94
N ASP A 52 -1.16 -9.31 8.02
CA ASP A 52 -2.45 -9.98 8.12
C ASP A 52 -3.17 -9.23 9.23
N ILE A 53 -4.05 -8.31 8.86
CA ILE A 53 -4.99 -7.69 9.78
C ILE A 53 -5.95 -8.84 10.16
N LYS A 54 -5.42 -9.83 10.89
CA LYS A 54 -6.15 -10.58 11.88
C LYS A 54 -6.47 -9.55 12.96
N LEU A 55 -7.43 -8.68 12.64
CA LEU A 55 -8.39 -8.27 13.64
C LEU A 55 -8.83 -9.59 14.24
N ASN A 56 -8.38 -9.88 15.46
CA ASN A 56 -9.03 -10.85 16.30
C ASN A 56 -10.45 -10.30 16.44
N LEU A 57 -11.30 -10.65 15.48
CA LEU A 57 -12.71 -10.34 15.48
C LEU A 57 -13.23 -11.12 16.67
N SER A 58 -13.25 -10.48 17.84
CA SER A 58 -14.21 -10.84 18.87
C SER A 58 -15.54 -10.97 18.16
N ASN A 59 -16.25 -12.08 18.39
CA ASN A 59 -17.56 -12.36 17.78
C ASN A 59 -18.65 -11.38 18.26
N GLU A 60 -18.28 -10.16 18.65
CA GLU A 60 -19.20 -9.11 18.99
C GLU A 60 -19.90 -8.65 17.71
N GLU A 61 -21.23 -8.68 17.76
CA GLU A 61 -22.17 -8.31 16.71
C GLU A 61 -22.17 -6.78 16.45
N LEU A 62 -21.02 -6.12 16.58
CA LEU A 62 -20.87 -4.70 16.29
C LEU A 62 -21.01 -4.48 14.78
N SER A 63 -21.94 -3.61 14.39
CA SER A 63 -22.20 -3.26 13.00
C SER A 63 -22.64 -1.81 12.91
N ILE A 64 -22.08 -1.06 11.96
CA ILE A 64 -22.52 0.32 11.67
C ILE A 64 -23.92 0.40 11.07
N LEU A 65 -24.55 -0.74 10.80
CA LEU A 65 -25.93 -0.83 10.32
C LEU A 65 -26.95 -0.88 11.46
N ASP A 66 -26.50 -1.06 12.70
CA ASP A 66 -27.37 -0.98 13.88
C ASP A 66 -27.69 0.50 14.18
N PRO A 67 -28.98 0.90 14.25
CA PRO A 67 -29.39 2.24 14.63
C PRO A 67 -28.88 2.70 16.00
N ASN A 68 -28.58 1.77 16.91
CA ASN A 68 -28.05 2.06 18.24
C ASN A 68 -26.52 1.97 18.31
N PHE A 69 -25.84 1.85 17.18
CA PHE A 69 -24.39 1.74 17.14
C PHE A 69 -23.72 3.04 17.62
N SER A 70 -23.02 2.94 18.76
CA SER A 70 -22.18 4.01 19.29
C SER A 70 -20.82 3.42 19.68
N PRO A 71 -19.74 3.68 18.89
CA PRO A 71 -18.43 3.13 19.18
C PRO A 71 -17.80 3.84 20.38
N ASN A 72 -17.26 3.09 21.35
CA ASN A 72 -16.53 3.67 22.48
C ASN A 72 -15.06 3.93 22.16
N ASN A 73 -14.51 3.27 21.14
CA ASN A 73 -13.13 3.44 20.69
C ASN A 73 -12.99 3.20 19.17
N PHE A 74 -11.84 3.58 18.61
CA PHE A 74 -11.56 3.40 17.18
C PHE A 74 -11.47 1.93 16.74
N THR A 75 -11.16 1.02 17.66
CA THR A 75 -11.09 -0.41 17.38
C THR A 75 -12.49 -0.98 17.13
N GLU A 76 -13.46 -0.65 17.99
CA GLU A 76 -14.88 -1.00 17.84
C GLU A 76 -15.47 -0.45 16.54
N LEU A 77 -15.15 0.80 16.19
CA LEU A 77 -15.55 1.40 14.92
C LEU A 77 -15.02 0.59 13.73
N ASN A 78 -13.73 0.24 13.73
CA ASN A 78 -13.13 -0.53 12.66
C ASN A 78 -13.74 -1.94 12.55
N ILE A 79 -14.02 -2.60 13.67
CA ILE A 79 -14.70 -3.90 13.69
C ILE A 79 -16.10 -3.79 13.07
N ALA A 80 -16.88 -2.78 13.49
CA ALA A 80 -18.24 -2.56 13.00
C ALA A 80 -18.31 -2.26 11.50
N ILE A 81 -17.35 -1.50 10.97
CA ILE A 81 -17.25 -1.23 9.53
C ILE A 81 -16.96 -2.52 8.76
N VAL A 82 -16.01 -3.34 9.24
CA VAL A 82 -15.65 -4.61 8.60
C VAL A 82 -16.83 -5.59 8.61
N ASN A 83 -17.56 -5.69 9.73
CA ASN A 83 -18.72 -6.55 9.85
C ASN A 83 -19.87 -6.12 8.93
N ALA A 84 -20.18 -4.82 8.84
CA ALA A 84 -21.19 -4.31 7.91
C ALA A 84 -20.83 -4.58 6.44
N TYR A 85 -19.55 -4.46 6.08
CA TYR A 85 -19.09 -4.80 4.73
C TYR A 85 -19.25 -6.30 4.43
N LYS A 86 -18.90 -7.18 5.39
CA LYS A 86 -19.11 -8.63 5.25
C LYS A 86 -20.59 -8.96 5.02
N LEU A 87 -21.49 -8.41 5.84
CA LEU A 87 -22.93 -8.65 5.72
C LEU A 87 -23.47 -8.20 4.36
N ARG A 88 -23.11 -6.99 3.92
CA ARG A 88 -23.53 -6.46 2.61
C ARG A 88 -23.03 -7.31 1.45
N ARG A 89 -21.82 -7.86 1.57
CA ARG A 89 -21.23 -8.76 0.58
C ARG A 89 -21.98 -10.09 0.51
N GLU A 90 -22.33 -10.68 1.66
CA GLU A 90 -23.14 -11.91 1.71
C GLU A 90 -24.53 -11.70 1.12
N GLN A 91 -25.21 -10.59 1.46
CA GLN A 91 -26.49 -10.23 0.86
C GLN A 91 -26.42 -10.11 -0.66
N PHE A 92 -25.36 -9.49 -1.20
CA PHE A 92 -25.15 -9.38 -2.64
C PHE A 92 -25.04 -10.74 -3.32
N TYR A 93 -24.24 -11.66 -2.77
CA TYR A 93 -24.06 -13.00 -3.35
C TYR A 93 -25.32 -13.87 -3.18
N ASN A 94 -26.03 -13.76 -2.05
CA ASN A 94 -27.29 -14.46 -1.83
C ASN A 94 -28.38 -13.97 -2.81
N LEU A 95 -28.48 -12.66 -3.08
CA LEU A 95 -29.39 -12.11 -4.09
C LEU A 95 -29.05 -12.61 -5.50
N LYS A 96 -27.75 -12.72 -5.82
CA LYS A 96 -27.31 -13.22 -7.12
C LYS A 96 -27.77 -14.66 -7.34
N ASN A 97 -27.64 -15.51 -6.32
CA ASN A 97 -28.03 -16.91 -6.41
C ASN A 97 -29.56 -17.08 -6.56
N GLN A 98 -30.37 -16.22 -5.94
CA GLN A 98 -31.84 -16.25 -6.09
C GLN A 98 -32.34 -15.74 -7.45
N LYS A 99 -31.61 -14.84 -8.13
CA LYS A 99 -31.99 -14.35 -9.47
C LYS A 99 -31.77 -15.36 -10.60
N THR A 100 -30.99 -16.40 -10.35
CA THR A 100 -30.67 -17.47 -11.32
C THR A 100 -31.42 -18.77 -11.08
N ALA A 101 -32.36 -18.80 -10.13
CA ALA A 101 -33.20 -19.97 -9.81
C ALA A 101 -34.60 -19.84 -10.45
#